data_AF-A0A6N9PRS4-F1
#
_entry.id   AF-A0A6N9PRS4-F1
#
_cell.length_a   1.000
_cell.length_b   1.000
_cell.length_c   1.000
_cell.angle_alpha   90.00
_cell.angle_beta   90.00
_cell.angle_gamma   90.00
#
_symmetry.space_group_name_H-M   'P 1'
#
loop_
_entity.id
_entity.type
_entity.pdbx_description
1 polymer ?
#
loop_
_entity_poly.entity_id
_entity_poly.type
_entity_poly.pdbx_seq_one_letter_code
_entity_poly.pdbx_strand_id
1 'polypeptide(L)'
;MDKKYFLICYLKDKYKVMVVFCGLIVCNVFMYFLYDVRMEPILYTTFLLILLVLPFAFRDLRNTYQKCERLNNIKQAKLPAMPNLGAADTLVEESYQQIVKEILQTWQNERANQRKINAERDDYYTLWTHQIKTPVYSMDLMLQTGDTTPSKWKTELLQISCYIDMALKYLQLENQYSGLFLERVELLPLAQEAIKKHSVVLISKRLKIDLHDLNGTVLTDRKWLLFILEQLVSSAAKYTEQGCISIYQPTPL
;
A
#
# COMPACT_ATOMS: atom_id res chain seq x y z
N MET A 1 10.91 -15.17 -29.06
CA MET A 1 11.01 -14.05 -30.03
C MET A 1 11.39 -14.61 -31.37
N ASP A 2 10.75 -14.18 -32.46
CA ASP A 2 11.17 -14.56 -33.80
C ASP A 2 12.55 -13.96 -34.11
N LYS A 3 13.51 -14.82 -34.45
CA LYS A 3 14.90 -14.44 -34.75
C LYS A 3 15.00 -13.37 -35.86
N LYS A 4 14.07 -13.39 -36.82
CA LYS A 4 13.97 -12.40 -37.91
C LYS A 4 13.57 -11.01 -37.40
N TYR A 5 12.64 -10.94 -36.46
CA TYR A 5 12.20 -9.66 -35.87
C TYR A 5 13.29 -9.02 -35.03
N PHE A 6 14.02 -9.82 -34.24
CA PHE A 6 15.18 -9.34 -33.48
C PHE A 6 16.25 -8.73 -34.40
N LEU A 7 16.57 -9.41 -35.50
CA LEU A 7 17.61 -8.96 -36.44
C LEU A 7 17.24 -7.61 -37.10
N ILE A 8 15.98 -7.42 -37.47
CA ILE A 8 15.48 -6.16 -38.05
C ILE A 8 15.58 -5.01 -37.02
N CYS A 9 15.17 -5.25 -35.77
CA CYS A 9 15.27 -4.24 -34.71
C CYS A 9 16.74 -3.89 -34.39
N TYR A 10 17.62 -4.89 -34.35
CA TYR A 10 19.06 -4.68 -34.11
C TYR A 10 19.70 -3.83 -35.23
N LEU A 11 19.39 -4.15 -36.49
CA LEU A 11 19.85 -3.37 -37.64
C LEU A 11 19.36 -1.92 -37.57
N LYS A 12 18.12 -1.71 -37.14
CA LYS A 12 17.54 -0.38 -36.95
C LYS A 12 18.17 0.38 -35.78
N ASP A 13 18.61 -0.29 -34.72
CA ASP A 13 19.26 0.35 -33.57
C ASP A 13 20.69 0.81 -33.92
N LYS A 14 21.43 -0.01 -34.67
CA LYS A 14 22.83 0.23 -35.04
C LYS A 14 23.03 0.88 -36.42
N TYR A 15 21.96 1.39 -37.05
CA TYR A 15 22.03 1.96 -38.41
C TYR A 15 23.06 3.08 -38.53
N LYS A 16 23.24 3.90 -37.49
CA LYS A 16 24.25 4.99 -37.48
C LYS A 16 25.68 4.44 -37.63
N VAL A 17 25.98 3.33 -36.95
CA VAL A 17 27.29 2.66 -37.05
C VAL A 17 27.47 2.08 -38.45
N MET A 18 26.41 1.49 -39.02
CA MET A 18 26.44 0.97 -40.39
C MET A 18 26.65 2.08 -41.43
N VAL A 19 25.99 3.24 -41.28
CA VAL A 19 26.15 4.39 -42.17
C VAL A 19 27.59 4.93 -42.12
N VAL A 20 28.18 5.05 -40.91
CA VAL A 20 29.58 5.45 -40.77
C VAL A 20 30.53 4.44 -41.43
N PHE A 21 30.29 3.14 -41.25
CA PHE A 21 31.11 2.10 -41.86
C PHE A 21 31.01 2.10 -43.39
N CYS A 22 29.81 2.25 -43.95
CA CYS A 22 29.61 2.44 -45.39
C CYS A 22 30.31 3.71 -45.90
N GLY A 23 30.24 4.82 -45.15
CA GLY A 23 30.95 6.04 -45.46
C GLY A 23 32.47 5.86 -45.51
N LEU A 24 33.05 5.08 -44.58
CA LEU A 24 34.48 4.74 -44.58
C LEU A 24 34.88 3.91 -45.80
N ILE A 25 34.05 2.94 -46.21
CA ILE A 25 34.30 2.15 -47.43
C ILE A 25 34.23 3.05 -48.67
N VAL A 26 33.21 3.92 -48.78
CA VAL A 26 33.07 4.85 -49.91
C VAL A 26 34.24 5.82 -49.96
N CYS A 27 34.65 6.37 -48.82
CA CYS A 27 35.82 7.24 -48.73
C CYS A 27 37.11 6.51 -49.14
N ASN A 28 37.28 5.26 -48.72
CA ASN A 28 38.42 4.43 -49.13
C ASN A 28 38.46 4.23 -50.65
N VAL A 29 37.33 3.84 -51.26
CA VAL A 29 37.21 3.65 -52.71
C VAL A 29 37.42 4.98 -53.45
N PHE A 30 36.87 6.08 -52.95
CA PHE A 30 37.01 7.41 -53.55
C PHE A 30 38.46 7.92 -53.49
N MET A 31 39.17 7.67 -52.38
CA MET A 31 40.59 8.00 -52.26
C MET A 31 41.42 7.27 -53.33
N TYR A 32 41.20 5.96 -53.50
CA TYR A 32 41.93 5.19 -54.52
C TYR A 32 41.55 5.57 -55.95
N PHE A 33 40.30 5.96 -56.20
CA PHE A 33 39.86 6.50 -57.48
C PHE A 33 40.57 7.82 -57.82
N LEU A 34 40.75 8.71 -56.85
CA LEU A 34 41.42 10.00 -57.05
C LEU A 34 42.94 9.86 -57.32
N TYR A 35 43.56 8.79 -56.80
CA TYR A 35 44.99 8.53 -56.96
C TYR A 35 45.34 7.70 -58.22
N ASP A 36 44.35 7.26 -59.01
CA ASP A 36 44.51 6.46 -60.25
C ASP A 36 45.41 5.22 -60.08
N VAL A 37 45.27 4.56 -58.92
CA VAL A 37 46.08 3.39 -58.54
C VAL A 37 45.40 2.11 -59.05
N ARG A 38 46.20 1.09 -59.41
CA ARG A 38 45.72 -0.27 -59.75
C ARG A 38 44.68 -0.76 -58.73
N MET A 39 43.68 -1.51 -59.18
CA MET A 39 42.55 -1.95 -58.34
C MET A 39 42.90 -2.98 -57.24
N GLU A 40 44.10 -3.58 -57.27
CA GLU A 40 44.52 -4.64 -56.33
C GLU A 40 44.52 -4.19 -54.85
N PRO A 41 45.05 -3.02 -54.45
CA PRO A 41 45.12 -2.59 -53.05
C PRO A 41 43.75 -2.34 -52.41
N ILE A 42 42.73 -1.98 -53.19
CA ILE A 42 41.36 -1.72 -52.70
C ILE A 42 40.78 -2.99 -52.07
N LEU A 43 41.04 -4.15 -52.68
CA LEU A 43 40.57 -5.44 -52.17
C LEU A 43 41.22 -5.78 -50.82
N TYR A 44 42.52 -5.49 -50.67
CA TYR A 44 43.25 -5.73 -49.44
C TYR A 44 42.82 -4.80 -48.31
N THR A 45 42.62 -3.50 -48.57
CA THR A 45 42.17 -2.54 -47.54
C THR A 45 40.74 -2.81 -47.09
N THR A 46 39.83 -3.13 -48.01
CA THR A 46 38.46 -3.50 -47.66
C THR A 46 38.40 -4.81 -46.90
N PHE A 47 39.19 -5.82 -47.30
CA PHE A 47 39.29 -7.08 -46.55
C PHE A 47 39.78 -6.85 -45.11
N LEU A 48 40.81 -6.01 -44.92
CA LEU A 48 41.36 -5.71 -43.61
C LEU A 48 40.33 -4.96 -42.73
N LEU A 49 39.59 -4.00 -43.30
CA LEU A 49 38.50 -3.31 -42.60
C LEU A 49 37.40 -4.27 -42.13
N ILE A 50 37.00 -5.21 -42.98
CA ILE A 50 35.99 -6.21 -42.63
C ILE A 50 36.52 -7.14 -41.53
N LEU A 51 37.75 -7.63 -41.68
CA LEU A 51 38.38 -8.52 -40.69
C LEU A 51 38.43 -7.89 -39.30
N LEU A 52 38.66 -6.57 -39.23
CA LEU A 52 38.73 -5.84 -37.97
C LEU A 52 37.33 -5.63 -37.36
N VAL A 53 36.33 -5.25 -38.16
CA VAL A 53 34.98 -4.89 -37.64
C VAL A 53 34.10 -6.11 -37.35
N LEU A 54 34.22 -7.18 -38.13
CA LEU A 54 33.37 -8.37 -38.02
C LEU A 54 33.38 -9.05 -36.63
N PRO A 55 34.53 -9.24 -35.94
CA PRO A 55 34.52 -9.81 -34.58
C PRO A 55 33.86 -8.91 -33.54
N PHE A 56 34.00 -7.57 -33.65
CA PHE A 56 33.31 -6.63 -32.77
C PHE A 56 31.79 -6.65 -32.99
N ALA A 57 31.36 -6.64 -34.25
CA ALA A 57 29.94 -6.73 -34.61
C ALA A 57 29.33 -8.06 -34.16
N PHE A 58 30.06 -9.17 -34.30
CA PHE A 58 29.60 -10.48 -33.85
C PHE A 58 29.49 -10.56 -32.32
N ARG A 59 30.44 -9.98 -31.58
CA ARG A 59 30.39 -9.89 -30.11
C ARG A 59 29.20 -9.04 -29.63
N ASP A 60 28.96 -7.89 -30.25
CA ASP A 60 27.84 -6.99 -29.92
C ASP A 60 26.48 -7.67 -30.19
N LEU A 61 26.35 -8.36 -31.34
CA LEU A 61 25.16 -9.13 -31.69
C LEU A 61 24.88 -10.23 -30.67
N ARG A 62 25.92 -10.99 -30.27
CA ARG A 62 25.79 -12.08 -29.29
C ARG A 62 25.37 -11.55 -27.92
N ASN A 63 26.02 -10.49 -27.43
CA ASN A 63 25.68 -9.88 -26.14
C ASN A 63 24.23 -9.37 -26.14
N THR A 64 23.83 -8.66 -27.19
CA THR A 64 22.47 -8.11 -27.32
C THR A 64 21.42 -9.22 -27.39
N TYR A 65 21.70 -10.31 -28.13
CA TYR A 65 20.81 -11.46 -28.21
C TYR A 65 20.61 -12.12 -26.84
N GLN A 66 21.71 -12.35 -26.10
CA GLN A 66 21.66 -12.93 -24.75
C GLN A 66 20.87 -12.04 -23.77
N LYS A 67 20.99 -10.72 -23.86
CA LYS A 67 20.19 -9.78 -23.06
C LYS A 67 18.70 -9.88 -23.36
N CYS A 68 18.32 -9.87 -24.63
CA CYS A 68 16.92 -10.01 -25.02
C CYS A 68 16.33 -11.36 -24.58
N GLU A 69 17.11 -12.43 -24.64
CA GLU A 69 16.69 -13.75 -24.15
C GLU A 69 16.48 -13.73 -22.62
N ARG A 70 17.40 -13.14 -21.85
CA ARG A 70 17.24 -12.97 -20.39
C ARG A 70 15.99 -12.16 -20.04
N LEU A 71 15.76 -11.03 -20.71
CA LEU A 71 14.58 -10.20 -20.50
C LEU A 71 13.28 -10.94 -20.84
N ASN A 72 13.27 -11.73 -21.91
CA ASN A 72 12.12 -12.55 -22.28
C ASN A 72 11.85 -13.66 -21.25
N ASN A 73 12.89 -14.25 -20.68
CA ASN A 73 12.76 -15.24 -19.61
C ASN A 73 12.23 -14.60 -18.31
N ILE A 74 12.70 -13.40 -17.96
CA ILE A 74 12.17 -12.62 -16.82
C ILE A 74 10.69 -12.27 -17.03
N LYS A 75 10.29 -11.89 -18.25
CA LYS A 75 8.88 -11.58 -18.55
C LYS A 75 7.96 -12.79 -18.36
N GLN A 76 8.47 -14.01 -18.57
CA GLN A 76 7.70 -15.24 -18.41
C GLN A 76 7.70 -15.77 -16.98
N ALA A 77 8.73 -15.48 -16.19
CA ALA A 77 8.73 -15.73 -14.75
C ALA A 77 7.74 -14.77 -14.08
N LYS A 78 6.59 -15.28 -13.62
CA LYS A 78 5.61 -14.49 -12.87
C LYS A 78 6.31 -13.81 -11.68
N LEU A 79 6.40 -12.47 -11.69
CA LEU A 79 6.93 -11.66 -10.59
C LEU A 79 6.29 -12.08 -9.25
N PRO A 80 7.13 -12.30 -8.22
CA PRO A 80 7.49 -11.18 -7.35
C PRO A 80 9.00 -11.06 -7.05
N ALA A 81 9.85 -11.91 -7.64
CA ALA A 81 11.29 -11.87 -7.41
C ALA A 81 11.95 -10.69 -8.14
N MET A 82 12.94 -10.06 -7.50
CA MET A 82 13.74 -9.00 -8.12
C MET A 82 14.42 -9.58 -9.37
N PRO A 83 14.13 -9.05 -10.57
CA PRO A 83 14.67 -9.60 -11.80
C PRO A 83 16.20 -9.42 -11.80
N ASN A 84 16.93 -10.50 -12.06
CA ASN A 84 18.37 -10.41 -12.27
C ASN A 84 18.63 -9.85 -13.67
N LEU A 85 18.72 -8.52 -13.75
CA LEU A 85 18.92 -7.77 -14.99
C LEU A 85 20.35 -7.91 -15.55
N GLY A 86 21.28 -8.49 -14.78
CA GLY A 86 22.70 -8.58 -15.14
C GLY A 86 23.44 -7.24 -15.05
N ALA A 87 24.71 -7.23 -15.45
CA ALA A 87 25.51 -6.00 -15.53
C ALA A 87 25.03 -5.11 -16.68
N ALA A 88 24.95 -3.81 -16.44
CA ALA A 88 24.69 -2.80 -17.47
C ALA A 88 25.94 -2.58 -18.33
N ASP A 89 25.77 -2.53 -19.66
CA ASP A 89 26.88 -2.26 -20.59
C ASP A 89 26.95 -0.76 -20.97
N THR A 90 25.96 0.04 -20.58
CA THR A 90 25.87 1.47 -20.91
C THR A 90 25.34 2.25 -19.72
N LEU A 91 25.83 3.48 -19.53
CA LEU A 91 25.37 4.39 -18.46
C LEU A 91 23.85 4.58 -18.44
N VAL A 92 23.23 4.64 -19.63
CA VAL A 92 21.77 4.74 -19.79
C VAL A 92 21.08 3.47 -19.28
N GLU A 93 21.64 2.30 -19.55
CA GLU A 93 21.11 1.02 -19.08
C GLU A 93 21.20 0.91 -17.56
N GLU A 94 22.31 1.35 -16.96
CA GLU A 94 22.49 1.42 -15.50
C GLU A 94 21.44 2.33 -14.85
N SER A 95 21.22 3.51 -15.43
CA SER A 95 20.19 4.46 -14.96
C SER A 95 18.79 3.85 -15.03
N TYR A 96 18.45 3.16 -16.13
CA TYR A 96 17.17 2.46 -16.24
C TYR A 96 17.04 1.31 -15.22
N GLN A 97 18.09 0.51 -15.02
CA GLN A 97 18.08 -0.56 -14.03
C GLN A 97 17.87 -0.02 -12.61
N GLN A 98 18.48 1.13 -12.28
CA GLN A 98 18.29 1.79 -10.99
C GLN A 98 16.84 2.25 -10.79
N ILE A 99 16.25 2.93 -11.78
CA ILE A 99 14.83 3.35 -11.73
C ILE A 99 13.91 2.13 -11.56
N VAL A 100 14.13 1.06 -12.33
CA VAL A 100 13.32 -0.16 -12.22
C VAL A 100 13.44 -0.78 -10.84
N LYS A 101 14.64 -0.78 -10.25
CA LYS A 101 14.88 -1.29 -8.89
C LYS A 101 14.17 -0.45 -7.84
N GLU A 102 14.23 0.88 -7.94
CA GLU A 102 13.55 1.80 -7.03
C GLU A 102 12.02 1.64 -7.09
N ILE A 103 11.45 1.56 -8.30
CA ILE A 103 10.01 1.31 -8.50
C ILE A 103 9.60 -0.05 -7.90
N LEU A 104 10.40 -1.09 -8.12
CA LEU A 104 10.10 -2.42 -7.60
C LEU A 104 10.20 -2.47 -6.08
N GLN A 105 11.17 -1.76 -5.47
CA GLN A 105 11.28 -1.62 -4.02
C GLN A 105 10.09 -0.85 -3.44
N THR A 106 9.71 0.28 -4.01
CA THR A 106 8.52 1.03 -3.56
C THR A 106 7.26 0.18 -3.68
N TRP A 107 7.09 -0.54 -4.78
CA TRP A 107 5.95 -1.43 -4.96
C TRP A 107 5.94 -2.61 -3.97
N GLN A 108 7.09 -3.19 -3.67
CA GLN A 108 7.21 -4.23 -2.64
C GLN A 108 6.89 -3.70 -1.25
N ASN A 109 7.39 -2.51 -0.91
CA ASN A 109 7.11 -1.85 0.36
C ASN A 109 5.62 -1.52 0.50
N GLU A 110 5.00 -0.98 -0.55
CA GLU A 110 3.56 -0.70 -0.57
C GLU A 110 2.76 -1.98 -0.40
N ARG A 111 3.10 -3.06 -1.12
CA ARG A 111 2.45 -4.37 -0.92
C ARG A 111 2.64 -4.93 0.49
N ALA A 112 3.82 -4.78 1.07
CA ALA A 112 4.07 -5.21 2.44
C ALA A 112 3.24 -4.40 3.44
N ASN A 113 3.13 -3.09 3.23
CA ASN A 113 2.30 -2.20 4.04
C ASN A 113 0.80 -2.57 3.92
N GLN A 114 0.30 -2.77 2.70
CA GLN A 114 -1.07 -3.20 2.47
C GLN A 114 -1.37 -4.57 3.10
N ARG A 115 -0.41 -5.51 3.04
CA ARG A 115 -0.55 -6.80 3.74
C ARG A 115 -0.62 -6.62 5.25
N LYS A 116 0.20 -5.72 5.82
CA LYS A 116 0.19 -5.42 7.25
C LYS A 116 -1.15 -4.82 7.67
N ILE A 117 -1.65 -3.82 6.95
CA ILE A 117 -2.96 -3.19 7.22
C ILE A 117 -4.09 -4.22 7.14
N ASN A 118 -4.10 -5.07 6.11
CA ASN A 118 -5.10 -6.13 5.98
C ASN A 118 -5.00 -7.16 7.13
N ALA A 119 -3.79 -7.54 7.55
CA ALA A 119 -3.61 -8.45 8.68
C ALA A 119 -4.10 -7.84 9.99
N GLU A 120 -3.76 -6.58 10.27
CA GLU A 120 -4.26 -5.83 11.43
C GLU A 120 -5.81 -5.79 11.44
N ARG A 121 -6.44 -5.54 10.27
CA ARG A 121 -7.89 -5.60 10.12
C ARG A 121 -8.47 -6.98 10.46
N ASP A 122 -7.89 -8.03 9.92
CA ASP A 122 -8.37 -9.40 10.15
C ASP A 122 -8.23 -9.79 11.63
N ASP A 123 -7.16 -9.36 12.29
CA ASP A 123 -6.97 -9.51 13.74
C ASP A 123 -8.05 -8.78 14.55
N TYR A 124 -8.42 -7.56 14.16
CA TYR A 124 -9.50 -6.81 14.82
C TYR A 124 -10.86 -7.49 14.69
N TYR A 125 -11.24 -7.97 13.49
CA TYR A 125 -12.50 -8.70 13.32
C TYR A 125 -12.52 -10.00 14.11
N THR A 126 -11.39 -10.70 14.14
CA THR A 126 -11.24 -11.92 14.94
C THR A 126 -11.47 -11.59 16.42
N LEU A 127 -10.82 -10.55 16.95
CA LEU A 127 -10.98 -10.10 18.33
C LEU A 127 -12.45 -9.76 18.66
N TRP A 128 -13.14 -8.96 17.85
CA TRP A 128 -14.53 -8.58 18.13
C TRP A 128 -15.49 -9.75 18.01
N THR A 129 -15.26 -10.66 17.06
CA THR A 129 -16.04 -11.90 16.96
C THR A 129 -15.90 -12.74 18.24
N HIS A 130 -14.67 -12.83 18.78
CA HIS A 130 -14.45 -13.49 20.06
C HIS A 130 -15.12 -12.75 21.23
N GLN A 131 -15.01 -11.42 21.28
CA GLN A 131 -15.61 -10.62 22.35
C GLN A 131 -17.13 -10.65 22.35
N ILE A 132 -17.79 -10.76 21.18
CA ILE A 132 -19.25 -10.90 21.06
C ILE A 132 -19.72 -12.26 21.56
N LYS A 133 -18.92 -13.33 21.42
CA LYS A 133 -19.31 -14.66 21.90
C LYS A 133 -19.47 -14.71 23.41
N THR A 134 -18.62 -14.02 24.18
CA THR A 134 -18.67 -14.03 25.65
C THR A 134 -20.02 -13.61 26.24
N PRO A 135 -20.58 -12.41 25.94
CA PRO A 135 -21.88 -12.01 26.43
C PRO A 135 -22.99 -12.92 25.91
N VAL A 136 -22.89 -13.44 24.67
CA VAL A 136 -23.86 -14.42 24.14
C VAL A 136 -23.90 -15.70 25.00
N TYR A 137 -22.74 -16.24 25.38
CA TYR A 137 -22.68 -17.38 26.30
C TYR A 137 -23.17 -17.03 27.71
N SER A 138 -22.87 -15.83 28.21
CA SER A 138 -23.38 -15.34 29.49
C SER A 138 -24.92 -15.34 29.50
N MET A 139 -25.53 -14.86 28.43
CA MET A 139 -26.99 -14.85 28.26
C MET A 139 -27.59 -16.27 28.16
N ASP A 140 -26.91 -17.19 27.46
CA ASP A 140 -27.32 -18.59 27.40
C ASP A 140 -27.26 -19.26 28.79
N LEU A 141 -26.20 -18.99 29.57
CA LEU A 141 -26.10 -19.46 30.96
C LEU A 141 -27.19 -18.85 31.86
N MET A 142 -27.54 -17.58 31.67
CA MET A 142 -28.65 -16.94 32.39
C MET A 142 -30.00 -17.63 32.07
N LEU A 143 -30.22 -18.04 30.82
CA LEU A 143 -31.40 -18.86 30.47
C LEU A 143 -31.41 -20.20 31.18
N GLN A 144 -30.28 -20.92 31.17
CA GLN A 144 -30.17 -22.26 31.76
C GLN A 144 -30.33 -22.25 33.29
N THR A 145 -29.85 -21.19 33.95
CA THR A 145 -29.91 -21.03 35.41
C THR A 145 -31.24 -20.43 35.91
N GLY A 146 -32.10 -19.98 35.00
CA GLY A 146 -33.36 -19.31 35.32
C GLY A 146 -33.20 -17.86 35.80
N ASP A 147 -31.98 -17.29 35.77
CA ASP A 147 -31.72 -15.90 36.11
C ASP A 147 -32.10 -14.97 34.95
N THR A 148 -33.39 -14.70 34.85
CA THR A 148 -33.98 -13.84 33.80
C THR A 148 -34.08 -12.37 34.24
N THR A 149 -33.21 -11.93 35.16
CA THR A 149 -33.20 -10.55 35.64
C THR A 149 -33.04 -9.58 34.45
N PRO A 150 -34.04 -8.71 34.14
CA PRO A 150 -34.02 -7.90 32.93
C PRO A 150 -32.82 -6.94 32.82
N SER A 151 -32.29 -6.47 33.96
CA SER A 151 -31.12 -5.58 33.99
C SER A 151 -29.82 -6.27 33.57
N LYS A 152 -29.62 -7.54 33.95
CA LYS A 152 -28.44 -8.33 33.56
C LYS A 152 -28.47 -8.61 32.06
N TRP A 153 -29.63 -9.02 31.54
CA TRP A 153 -29.85 -9.22 30.11
C TRP A 153 -29.62 -7.95 29.29
N LYS A 154 -30.19 -6.81 29.73
CA LYS A 154 -29.96 -5.52 29.07
C LYS A 154 -28.48 -5.12 29.07
N THR A 155 -27.73 -5.48 30.10
CA THR A 155 -26.29 -5.22 30.18
C THR A 155 -25.52 -6.04 29.15
N GLU A 156 -25.82 -7.34 29.01
CA GLU A 156 -25.18 -8.20 28.00
C GLU A 156 -25.54 -7.77 26.57
N LEU A 157 -26.81 -7.42 26.31
CA LEU A 157 -27.23 -6.86 25.02
C LEU A 157 -26.50 -5.55 24.69
N LEU A 158 -26.33 -4.67 25.69
CA LEU A 158 -25.60 -3.42 25.52
C LEU A 158 -24.14 -3.70 25.13
N GLN A 159 -23.49 -4.67 25.77
CA GLN A 159 -22.12 -5.06 25.41
C GLN A 159 -22.03 -5.55 23.96
N ILE A 160 -22.95 -6.43 23.54
CA ILE A 160 -23.02 -6.91 22.14
C ILE A 160 -23.18 -5.73 21.17
N SER A 161 -24.11 -4.81 21.47
CA SER A 161 -24.33 -3.61 20.65
C SER A 161 -23.07 -2.75 20.55
N CYS A 162 -22.35 -2.52 21.65
CA CYS A 162 -21.12 -1.74 21.67
C CYS A 162 -20.01 -2.40 20.83
N TYR A 163 -19.87 -3.72 20.86
CA TYR A 163 -18.90 -4.44 20.02
C TYR A 163 -19.26 -4.35 18.53
N ILE A 164 -20.54 -4.45 18.18
CA ILE A 164 -21.02 -4.28 16.80
C ILE A 164 -20.79 -2.83 16.32
N ASP A 165 -21.13 -1.84 17.14
CA ASP A 165 -20.92 -0.41 16.84
C ASP A 165 -19.43 -0.14 16.57
N MET A 166 -18.53 -0.71 17.38
CA MET A 166 -17.08 -0.60 17.20
C MET A 166 -16.62 -1.22 15.86
N ALA A 167 -17.12 -2.42 15.52
CA ALA A 167 -16.78 -3.07 14.27
C ALA A 167 -17.24 -2.28 13.04
N LEU A 168 -18.46 -1.73 13.07
CA LEU A 168 -19.00 -0.89 12.01
C LEU A 168 -18.25 0.44 11.90
N LYS A 169 -17.86 1.05 13.02
CA LYS A 169 -17.09 2.29 13.01
C LYS A 169 -15.69 2.10 12.46
N TYR A 170 -15.04 1.00 12.79
CA TYR A 170 -13.74 0.67 12.21
C TYR A 170 -13.82 0.47 10.69
N LEU A 171 -14.84 -0.23 10.19
CA LEU A 171 -15.12 -0.32 8.76
C LEU A 171 -15.32 1.05 8.09
N GLN A 172 -15.96 1.99 8.79
CA GLN A 172 -16.15 3.36 8.29
C GLN A 172 -14.84 4.16 8.27
N LEU A 173 -13.93 3.96 9.23
CA LEU A 173 -12.61 4.60 9.25
C LEU A 173 -11.74 4.16 8.07
N GLU A 174 -11.81 2.88 7.66
CA GLU A 174 -11.06 2.40 6.50
C GLU A 174 -11.55 3.03 5.18
N ASN A 175 -12.86 3.30 5.10
CA ASN A 175 -13.51 3.85 3.91
C ASN A 175 -13.61 5.39 3.93
N GLN A 176 -12.90 6.07 4.83
CA GLN A 176 -13.06 7.49 5.12
C GLN A 176 -12.43 8.43 4.06
N TYR A 177 -12.69 8.14 2.79
CA TYR A 177 -12.77 9.16 1.74
C TYR A 177 -14.12 9.89 1.75
N SER A 178 -15.06 9.50 2.62
CA SER A 178 -16.31 10.22 2.87
C SER A 178 -16.08 11.28 3.97
N GLY A 179 -16.18 12.55 3.57
CA GLY A 179 -15.77 13.70 4.36
C GLY A 179 -16.44 13.81 5.74
N LEU A 180 -15.66 14.29 6.72
CA LEU A 180 -16.14 14.71 8.03
C LEU A 180 -17.23 15.78 7.86
N PHE A 181 -18.37 15.60 8.52
CA PHE A 181 -19.42 16.61 8.51
C PHE A 181 -19.30 17.46 9.78
N LEU A 182 -18.57 18.57 9.68
CA LEU A 182 -18.34 19.47 10.80
C LEU A 182 -19.57 20.33 11.05
N GLU A 183 -20.08 20.25 12.27
CA GLU A 183 -21.17 21.09 12.77
C GLU A 183 -20.82 21.67 14.15
N ARG A 184 -21.55 22.72 14.56
CA ARG A 184 -21.41 23.25 15.92
C ARG A 184 -22.17 22.33 16.87
N VAL A 185 -21.45 21.70 17.78
CA VAL A 185 -21.99 20.72 18.73
C VAL A 185 -21.86 21.26 20.15
N GLU A 186 -22.97 21.28 20.88
CA GLU A 186 -23.00 21.57 22.31
C GLU A 186 -22.50 20.37 23.12
N LEU A 187 -21.54 20.59 24.01
CA LEU A 187 -20.87 19.51 24.73
C LEU A 187 -21.74 18.84 25.80
N LEU A 188 -22.48 19.64 26.58
CA LEU A 188 -23.36 19.14 27.64
C LEU A 188 -24.40 18.12 27.15
N PRO A 189 -25.24 18.40 26.14
CA PRO A 189 -26.23 17.43 25.66
C PRO A 189 -25.57 16.19 25.06
N LEU A 190 -24.41 16.33 24.41
CA LEU A 190 -23.67 15.22 23.85
C LEU A 190 -23.13 14.26 24.93
N ALA A 191 -22.56 14.82 26.01
CA ALA A 191 -22.10 14.04 27.15
C ALA A 191 -23.26 13.32 27.84
N GLN A 192 -24.40 14.01 28.02
CA GLN A 192 -25.61 13.41 28.59
C GLN A 192 -26.13 12.25 27.74
N GLU A 193 -26.09 12.37 26.41
CA GLU A 193 -26.48 11.30 25.49
C GLU A 193 -25.57 10.06 25.66
N ALA A 194 -24.26 10.25 25.68
CA ALA A 194 -23.28 9.17 25.88
C ALA A 194 -23.46 8.45 27.24
N ILE A 195 -23.71 9.22 28.30
CA ILE A 195 -24.01 8.71 29.64
C ILE A 195 -25.31 7.91 29.66
N LYS A 196 -26.36 8.44 29.03
CA LYS A 196 -27.69 7.81 29.02
C LYS A 196 -27.66 6.42 28.41
N LYS A 197 -26.85 6.20 27.34
CA LYS A 197 -26.64 4.88 26.71
C LYS A 197 -26.12 3.83 27.71
N HIS A 198 -25.27 4.24 28.65
CA HIS A 198 -24.63 3.36 29.64
C HIS A 198 -25.30 3.41 31.03
N SER A 199 -26.45 4.08 31.15
CA SER A 199 -27.12 4.33 32.44
C SER A 199 -27.42 3.06 33.22
N VAL A 200 -27.81 1.97 32.55
CA VAL A 200 -28.09 0.66 33.19
C VAL A 200 -26.87 0.13 33.97
N VAL A 201 -25.67 0.27 33.41
CA VAL A 201 -24.41 -0.20 34.02
C VAL A 201 -23.96 0.76 35.12
N LEU A 202 -24.06 2.06 34.88
CA LEU A 202 -23.67 3.09 35.86
C LEU A 202 -24.54 3.02 37.13
N ILE A 203 -25.85 2.80 36.96
CA ILE A 203 -26.80 2.65 38.07
C ILE A 203 -26.57 1.34 38.82
N SER A 204 -26.32 0.23 38.12
CA SER A 204 -26.10 -1.07 38.76
C SER A 204 -24.86 -1.07 39.65
N LYS A 205 -23.80 -0.35 39.24
CA LYS A 205 -22.58 -0.12 40.04
C LYS A 205 -22.68 1.05 41.04
N ARG A 206 -23.81 1.77 41.09
CA ARG A 206 -24.02 2.96 41.95
C ARG A 206 -22.94 4.04 41.77
N LEU A 207 -22.44 4.21 40.54
CA LEU A 207 -21.42 5.20 40.22
C LEU A 207 -22.05 6.60 40.15
N LYS A 208 -21.41 7.57 40.80
CA LYS A 208 -21.79 8.99 40.66
C LYS A 208 -21.24 9.53 39.34
N ILE A 209 -22.01 10.43 38.73
CA ILE A 209 -21.59 11.13 37.52
C ILE A 209 -21.60 12.61 37.83
N ASP A 210 -20.47 13.26 37.57
CA ASP A 210 -20.28 14.68 37.80
C ASP A 210 -19.97 15.36 36.47
N LEU A 211 -20.81 16.32 36.10
CA LEU A 211 -20.70 17.09 34.86
C LEU A 211 -20.48 18.54 35.24
N HIS A 212 -19.30 19.07 34.97
CA HIS A 212 -18.97 20.48 35.25
C HIS A 212 -18.29 21.13 34.05
N ASP A 213 -18.53 22.43 33.88
CA ASP A 213 -17.90 23.27 32.85
C ASP A 213 -18.13 22.84 31.37
N LEU A 214 -19.26 22.20 31.06
CA LEU A 214 -19.59 21.71 29.69
C LEU A 214 -20.47 22.67 28.86
N ASN A 215 -20.48 23.97 29.17
CA ASN A 215 -21.33 24.96 28.49
C ASN A 215 -20.79 25.41 27.11
N GLY A 216 -19.66 24.85 26.67
CA GLY A 216 -19.02 25.18 25.40
C GLY A 216 -19.70 24.57 24.17
N THR A 217 -19.50 25.21 23.03
CA THR A 217 -19.83 24.67 21.70
C THR A 217 -18.54 24.46 20.91
N VAL A 218 -18.37 23.28 20.30
CA VAL A 218 -17.19 22.93 19.51
C VAL A 218 -17.57 22.65 18.05
N LEU A 219 -16.68 22.98 17.11
CA LEU A 219 -16.86 22.62 15.70
C LEU A 219 -16.28 21.23 15.46
N THR A 220 -17.14 20.22 15.29
CA THR A 220 -16.72 18.81 15.16
C THR A 220 -17.79 17.98 14.44
N ASP A 221 -17.45 16.77 14.06
CA ASP A 221 -18.45 15.78 13.65
C ASP A 221 -19.12 15.17 14.91
N ARG A 222 -20.42 15.45 15.07
CA ARG A 222 -21.21 14.98 16.22
C ARG A 222 -21.22 13.47 16.35
N LYS A 223 -21.29 12.72 15.24
CA LYS A 223 -21.40 11.25 15.26
C LYS A 223 -20.11 10.63 15.74
N TRP A 224 -18.96 11.15 15.30
CA TRP A 224 -17.66 10.69 15.74
C TRP A 224 -17.38 11.06 17.19
N LEU A 225 -17.68 12.31 17.59
CA LEU A 225 -17.47 12.73 18.98
C LEU A 225 -18.38 11.95 19.96
N LEU A 226 -19.65 11.75 19.61
CA LEU A 226 -20.56 10.94 20.42
C LEU A 226 -20.03 9.52 20.59
N PHE A 227 -19.58 8.88 19.50
CA PHE A 227 -19.01 7.53 19.56
C PHE A 227 -17.78 7.46 20.47
N ILE A 228 -16.87 8.43 20.40
CA ILE A 228 -15.68 8.47 21.27
C ILE A 228 -16.10 8.63 22.73
N LEU A 229 -17.04 9.54 23.03
CA LEU A 229 -17.55 9.73 24.38
C LEU A 229 -18.22 8.46 24.92
N GLU A 230 -19.01 7.77 24.10
CA GLU A 230 -19.60 6.48 24.46
C GLU A 230 -18.55 5.43 24.86
N GLN A 231 -17.44 5.33 24.12
CA GLN A 231 -16.37 4.39 24.44
C GLN A 231 -15.62 4.76 25.73
N LEU A 232 -15.40 6.05 25.97
CA LEU A 232 -14.80 6.54 27.21
C LEU A 232 -15.70 6.27 28.41
N VAL A 233 -17.01 6.55 28.29
CA VAL A 233 -18.00 6.25 29.34
C VAL A 233 -18.10 4.74 29.59
N SER A 234 -18.14 3.93 28.54
CA SER A 234 -18.13 2.46 28.64
C SER A 234 -16.91 1.95 29.40
N SER A 235 -15.72 2.46 29.05
CA SER A 235 -14.46 2.11 29.72
C SER A 235 -14.46 2.55 31.18
N ALA A 236 -14.89 3.79 31.47
CA ALA A 236 -14.99 4.29 32.83
C ALA A 236 -15.96 3.45 33.68
N ALA A 237 -17.14 3.10 33.14
CA ALA A 237 -18.10 2.22 33.81
C ALA A 237 -17.55 0.81 34.05
N LYS A 238 -16.74 0.29 33.11
CA LYS A 238 -16.12 -1.04 33.22
C LYS A 238 -15.06 -1.10 34.31
N TYR A 239 -14.16 -0.12 34.37
CA TYR A 239 -12.98 -0.15 35.24
C TYR A 239 -13.17 0.58 36.59
N THR A 240 -14.27 1.31 36.76
CA THR A 240 -14.60 1.94 38.05
C THR A 240 -15.54 1.03 38.84
N GLU A 241 -15.08 0.53 39.99
CA GLU A 241 -15.88 -0.32 40.87
C GLU A 241 -16.71 0.50 41.88
N GLN A 242 -16.14 1.61 42.39
CA GLN A 242 -16.81 2.51 43.33
C GLN A 242 -16.29 3.94 43.11
N GLY A 243 -17.15 4.94 43.32
CA GLY A 243 -16.74 6.36 43.28
C GLY A 243 -17.55 7.21 42.30
N CYS A 244 -16.84 8.11 41.61
CA CYS A 244 -17.41 9.12 40.73
C CYS A 244 -16.67 9.17 39.38
N ILE A 245 -17.42 9.36 38.29
CA ILE A 245 -16.89 9.65 36.96
C ILE A 245 -17.19 11.13 36.68
N SER A 246 -16.14 11.94 36.50
CA SER A 246 -16.27 13.36 36.18
C SER A 246 -15.95 13.63 34.71
N ILE A 247 -16.81 14.38 34.02
CA ILE A 247 -16.56 14.87 32.66
C ILE A 247 -16.58 16.40 32.70
N TYR A 248 -15.50 17.03 32.26
CA TYR A 248 -15.33 18.47 32.34
C TYR A 248 -14.48 19.05 31.23
N GLN A 249 -14.61 20.34 31.00
CA GLN A 249 -13.74 21.11 30.12
C GLN A 249 -12.73 21.89 30.97
N PRO A 250 -11.41 21.62 30.86
CA PRO A 250 -10.41 22.22 31.75
C PRO A 250 -10.21 23.73 31.54
N THR A 251 -10.72 24.33 30.47
CA THR A 251 -10.64 25.79 30.22
C THR A 251 -11.73 26.21 29.23
N PRO A 252 -12.49 27.30 29.46
CA PRO A 252 -13.39 27.84 28.44
C PRO A 252 -12.57 28.31 27.23
N LEU A 253 -13.06 27.97 26.02
CA LEU A 253 -12.53 28.42 24.73
C LEU A 253 -12.73 29.92 24.54
#